data_AF-A0A7C8EQI7-F1
#
_entry.id   AF-A0A7C8EQI7-F1
#
_cell.length_a   1.000
_cell.length_b   1.000
_cell.length_c   1.000
_cell.angle_alpha   90.00
_cell.angle_beta   90.00
_cell.angle_gamma   90.00
#
_symmetry.space_group_name_H-M   'P 1'
#
loop_
_entity.id
_entity.type
_entity.pdbx_description
1 polymer ?
#
loop_
_entity_poly.entity_id
_entity_poly.type
_entity_poly.pdbx_seq_one_letter_code
_entity_poly.pdbx_strand_id
1 'polypeptide(L)'
;NTTNISFEFVEGEGILLMMDEFGICASSGSACTSGSLQPSHVLRAMGIPFTMAHGSIRFSLSVYNTDEEMDFVIEKLPPIIDTLRNMSPYWKTGAQLCREA
;
A
#
# COMPACT_ATOMS: atom_id res chain seq x y z
N ASN A 1 -9.83 -11.58 -7.69
CA ASN A 1 -10.36 -11.24 -6.34
C ASN A 1 -9.29 -10.60 -5.45
N THR A 2 -8.04 -10.49 -5.90
CA THR A 2 -6.99 -9.75 -5.20
C THR A 2 -6.65 -8.49 -5.98
N THR A 3 -6.46 -7.39 -5.27
CA THR A 3 -6.01 -6.11 -5.82
C THR A 3 -4.77 -5.71 -5.06
N ASN A 4 -3.68 -5.43 -5.78
CA ASN A 4 -2.44 -4.96 -5.18
C ASN A 4 -2.21 -3.52 -5.61
N ILE A 5 -2.10 -2.62 -4.63
CA ILE A 5 -1.98 -1.18 -4.81
C ILE A 5 -0.67 -0.75 -4.18
N SER A 6 0.15 -0.01 -4.91
CA SER A 6 1.43 0.49 -4.41
C SER A 6 1.39 1.99 -4.20
N PHE A 7 1.87 2.43 -3.04
CA PHE A 7 1.92 3.83 -2.65
C PHE A 7 3.38 4.32 -2.69
N GLU A 8 3.65 5.40 -3.44
CA GLU A 8 5.00 5.95 -3.51
C GLU A 8 5.43 6.56 -2.17
N PHE A 9 6.70 6.37 -1.83
CA PHE A 9 7.38 7.02 -0.69
C PHE A 9 6.73 6.75 0.68
N VAL A 10 5.98 5.65 0.78
CA VAL A 10 5.33 5.17 1.99
C VAL A 10 5.72 3.70 2.18
N GLU A 11 5.98 3.30 3.43
CA GLU A 11 6.28 1.91 3.78
C GLU A 11 4.99 1.12 4.06
N GLY A 12 4.88 -0.08 3.48
CA GLY A 12 3.68 -0.92 3.60
C GLY A 12 3.36 -1.32 5.03
N GLU A 13 4.39 -1.54 5.87
CA GLU A 13 4.21 -1.88 7.29
C GLU A 13 3.52 -0.76 8.07
N GLY A 14 3.84 0.51 7.78
CA GLY A 14 3.19 1.66 8.41
C GLY A 14 1.72 1.79 8.02
N ILE A 15 1.39 1.45 6.77
CA ILE A 15 0.00 1.43 6.29
C ILE A 15 -0.78 0.33 7.02
N LEU A 16 -0.24 -0.89 7.09
CA LEU A 16 -0.87 -2.01 7.78
C LEU A 16 -1.12 -1.71 9.25
N LEU A 17 -0.13 -1.12 9.94
CA LEU A 17 -0.25 -0.78 11.35
C LEU A 17 -1.39 0.21 11.62
N MET A 18 -1.52 1.26 10.81
CA MET A 18 -2.61 2.22 11.00
C MET A 18 -3.98 1.68 10.54
N MET A 19 -4.03 0.81 9.54
CA MET A 19 -5.27 0.15 9.16
C MET A 19 -5.78 -0.80 10.24
N ASP A 20 -4.88 -1.43 11.00
CA ASP A 20 -5.21 -2.31 12.13
C ASP A 20 -5.96 -1.54 13.24
N GLU A 21 -5.66 -0.26 13.46
CA GLU A 21 -6.38 0.60 14.40
C GLU A 21 -7.88 0.76 14.04
N PHE A 22 -8.23 0.59 12.76
CA PHE A 22 -9.60 0.62 12.26
C PHE A 22 -10.18 -0.79 12.04
N GLY A 23 -9.44 -1.85 12.38
CA GLY A 23 -9.84 -3.24 12.16
C GLY A 23 -9.81 -3.67 10.69
N ILE A 24 -9.08 -2.96 9.83
CA ILE A 24 -8.97 -3.28 8.40
C ILE A 24 -7.80 -4.25 8.18
N CYS A 25 -8.11 -5.47 7.77
CA CYS A 25 -7.11 -6.50 7.50
C CYS A 25 -6.63 -6.45 6.03
N ALA A 26 -5.32 -6.33 5.83
CA ALA A 26 -4.68 -6.49 4.52
C ALA A 26 -3.30 -7.16 4.65
N SER A 27 -2.61 -7.32 3.54
CA SER A 27 -1.29 -7.94 3.49
C SER A 27 -0.32 -7.04 2.74
N SER A 28 0.94 -6.96 3.19
CA SER A 28 1.96 -6.27 2.42
C SER A 28 2.45 -7.14 1.27
N GLY A 29 2.57 -6.55 0.08
CA GLY A 29 3.22 -7.14 -1.09
C GLY A 29 4.74 -6.95 -1.10
N SER A 30 5.30 -6.21 -0.14
CA SER A 30 6.71 -5.80 -0.08
C SER A 30 7.63 -6.83 0.59
N ALA A 31 7.70 -8.09 0.12
CA ALA A 31 8.72 -9.08 0.53
C ALA A 31 8.99 -9.35 2.04
N CYS A 32 8.16 -8.86 2.97
CA CYS A 32 8.50 -8.82 4.40
C CYS A 32 8.63 -10.19 5.10
N THR A 33 8.30 -11.32 4.47
CA THR A 33 8.35 -12.63 5.14
C THR A 33 9.72 -13.33 5.11
N SER A 34 10.78 -12.69 4.60
CA SER A 34 12.12 -13.31 4.53
C SER A 34 13.23 -12.61 5.33
N GLY A 35 12.93 -11.52 6.06
CA GLY A 35 13.95 -10.71 6.75
C GLY A 35 14.89 -9.95 5.81
N SER A 36 14.56 -9.88 4.52
CA SER A 36 15.32 -9.18 3.50
C SER A 36 14.75 -7.77 3.28
N LEU A 37 15.62 -6.76 3.30
CA LEU A 37 15.30 -5.36 2.92
C LEU A 37 14.96 -5.19 1.43
N GLN A 38 15.02 -6.27 0.64
CA GLN A 38 14.78 -6.21 -0.79
C GLN A 38 13.28 -6.29 -1.10
N PRO A 39 12.75 -5.46 -2.02
CA PRO A 39 11.35 -5.51 -2.42
C PRO A 39 11.03 -6.83 -3.11
N SER A 40 9.73 -7.13 -3.23
CA SER A 40 9.24 -8.36 -3.83
C SER A 40 9.80 -8.57 -5.23
N HIS A 41 10.39 -9.74 -5.45
CA HIS A 41 10.92 -10.14 -6.76
C HIS A 41 9.81 -10.13 -7.83
N VAL A 42 8.55 -10.35 -7.44
CA VAL A 42 7.38 -10.29 -8.34
C VAL A 42 7.09 -8.84 -8.73
N LEU A 43 7.01 -7.92 -7.76
CA LEU A 43 6.80 -6.49 -8.05
C LEU A 43 7.91 -5.93 -8.94
N ARG A 44 9.16 -6.34 -8.69
CA ARG A 44 10.31 -5.97 -9.52
C ARG A 44 10.20 -6.54 -10.94
N ALA A 45 9.78 -7.79 -11.09
CA ALA A 45 9.57 -8.41 -12.40
C ALA A 45 8.40 -7.75 -13.18
N MET A 46 7.40 -7.24 -12.48
CA MET A 46 6.31 -6.45 -13.07
C MET A 46 6.72 -5.01 -13.44
N GLY A 47 7.97 -4.61 -13.16
CA GLY A 47 8.45 -3.27 -13.48
C GLY A 47 7.95 -2.18 -12.54
N ILE A 48 7.44 -2.54 -11.35
CA ILE A 48 7.02 -1.56 -10.35
C ILE A 48 8.27 -0.81 -9.85
N PRO A 49 8.28 0.53 -9.91
CA PRO A 49 9.38 1.34 -9.40
C PRO A 49 9.73 1.04 -7.95
N PHE A 50 11.02 1.08 -7.62
CA PHE A 50 11.52 0.83 -6.27
C PHE A 50 10.89 1.78 -5.23
N THR A 51 10.62 3.02 -5.63
CA THR A 51 9.97 4.05 -4.80
C THR A 51 8.55 3.68 -4.36
N MET A 52 7.91 2.72 -5.05
CA MET A 52 6.56 2.25 -4.78
C MET A 52 6.50 0.83 -4.24
N ALA A 53 7.49 0.00 -4.57
CA ALA A 53 7.45 -1.43 -4.27
C ALA A 53 7.38 -1.72 -2.76
N HIS A 54 7.94 -0.84 -1.93
CA HIS A 54 7.89 -0.90 -0.47
C HIS A 54 6.51 -0.56 0.11
N GLY A 55 5.76 0.32 -0.56
CA GLY A 55 4.40 0.71 -0.19
C GLY A 55 3.31 -0.17 -0.79
N SER A 56 3.62 -1.42 -1.13
CA SER A 56 2.66 -2.31 -1.78
C SER A 56 1.71 -2.97 -0.78
N ILE A 57 0.41 -2.76 -0.94
CA ILE A 57 -0.66 -3.36 -0.13
C ILE A 57 -1.56 -4.20 -1.02
N ARG A 58 -1.75 -5.46 -0.61
CA ARG A 58 -2.63 -6.42 -1.26
C ARG A 58 -3.91 -6.59 -0.44
N PHE A 59 -5.02 -6.24 -1.06
CA PHE A 59 -6.37 -6.54 -0.60
C PHE A 59 -6.85 -7.83 -1.26
N SER A 60 -7.38 -8.76 -0.46
CA SER A 60 -7.90 -10.05 -0.92
C SER A 60 -9.38 -10.11 -0.58
N LEU A 61 -10.23 -9.92 -1.57
CA LEU A 61 -11.68 -9.89 -1.41
C LEU A 61 -12.28 -11.28 -1.59
N SER A 62 -13.43 -11.48 -0.96
CA SER A 62 -14.23 -12.70 -0.99
C SER A 62 -15.69 -12.38 -1.23
N VAL A 63 -16.50 -13.40 -1.45
CA VAL A 63 -17.96 -13.28 -1.59
C VAL A 63 -18.67 -12.84 -0.31
N TYR A 64 -17.95 -12.81 0.82
CA TYR A 64 -18.48 -12.39 2.12
C TYR A 64 -18.24 -10.90 2.39
N ASN A 65 -17.49 -10.21 1.53
CA ASN A 65 -17.28 -8.78 1.68
C ASN A 65 -18.51 -7.99 1.22
N THR A 66 -18.76 -6.86 1.87
CA THR A 66 -19.89 -5.98 1.55
C THR A 66 -19.41 -4.66 0.96
N ASP A 67 -20.31 -3.95 0.27
CA ASP A 67 -19.99 -2.63 -0.30
C ASP A 67 -19.71 -1.62 0.82
N GLU A 68 -20.37 -1.74 1.98
CA GLU A 68 -20.13 -0.87 3.15
C GLU A 68 -18.71 -1.06 3.73
N GLU A 69 -18.19 -2.29 3.73
CA GLU A 69 -16.81 -2.55 4.13
C GLU A 69 -15.83 -1.88 3.14
N MET A 70 -16.15 -1.89 1.84
CA MET A 70 -15.32 -1.24 0.82
C MET A 70 -15.33 0.28 0.99
N ASP A 71 -16.51 0.88 1.19
CA ASP A 71 -16.67 2.30 1.44
C ASP A 71 -15.91 2.74 2.69
N PHE A 72 -15.94 1.93 3.76
CA PHE A 72 -15.17 2.18 4.97
C PHE A 72 -13.66 2.18 4.71
N VAL A 73 -13.14 1.22 3.95
CA VAL A 73 -11.72 1.19 3.56
C VAL A 73 -11.35 2.42 2.73
N ILE A 74 -12.19 2.80 1.77
CA ILE A 74 -11.98 3.97 0.90
C ILE A 74 -12.02 5.28 1.71
N GLU A 75 -12.83 5.35 2.76
CA GLU A 75 -12.88 6.50 3.67
C GLU A 75 -11.60 6.63 4.51
N LYS A 76 -11.09 5.52 5.05
CA LYS A 76 -9.95 5.53 5.99
C LYS A 76 -8.58 5.54 5.32
N LEU A 77 -8.45 4.91 4.16
CA LEU A 77 -7.15 4.73 3.51
C LEU A 77 -6.48 6.06 3.09
N PRO A 78 -7.15 7.03 2.44
CA PRO A 78 -6.49 8.27 2.02
C PRO A 78 -5.92 9.10 3.21
N PRO A 79 -6.66 9.33 4.31
CA PRO A 79 -6.11 10.00 5.49
C PRO A 79 -4.88 9.30 6.11
N ILE A 80 -4.87 7.96 6.11
CA ILE A 80 -3.72 7.16 6.57
C ILE A 80 -2.50 7.43 5.67
N ILE A 81 -2.70 7.36 4.35
CA ILE A 81 -1.62 7.61 3.39
C ILE A 81 -1.09 9.04 3.50
N ASP A 82 -1.96 10.04 3.66
CA ASP A 82 -1.55 11.44 3.81
C ASP A 82 -0.74 11.66 5.08
N THR A 83 -1.13 10.99 6.18
CA THR A 83 -0.39 11.04 7.45
C THR A 83 1.04 10.49 7.27
N LEU A 84 1.21 9.33 6.62
CA LEU A 84 2.55 8.76 6.36
C LEU A 84 3.37 9.62 5.40
N ARG A 85 2.73 10.19 4.38
CA ARG A 85 3.39 11.08 3.43
C ARG A 85 3.93 12.34 4.08
N ASN A 86 3.21 12.90 5.04
CA ASN A 86 3.68 14.06 5.81
C ASN A 86 4.91 13.76 6.68
N MET A 87 5.11 12.50 7.05
CA MET A 87 6.31 12.05 7.79
C MET A 87 7.45 11.64 6.86
N SER A 88 7.17 11.40 5.59
CA SER A 88 8.17 10.93 4.62
C SER A 88 9.02 12.08 4.11
N PRO A 89 10.36 12.06 4.31
CA PRO A 89 11.24 13.10 3.79
C PRO A 89 11.39 13.07 2.26
N TYR A 90 10.90 11.99 1.62
CA TYR A 90 10.99 11.78 0.18
C TYR A 90 9.73 12.22 -0.58
N TRP A 91 8.60 12.41 0.13
CA TRP A 91 7.37 12.89 -0.48
C TRP A 91 7.48 14.38 -0.79
N LYS A 92 7.62 14.72 -2.07
CA LYS A 92 7.53 16.10 -2.55
C LYS A 92 6.20 16.28 -3.27
N THR A 93 5.38 17.22 -2.79
CA THR A 93 4.09 17.59 -3.38
C THR A 93 4.28 17.91 -4.87
N GLY A 94 3.92 16.98 -5.77
CA GLY A 94 3.99 17.14 -7.22
C GLY A 94 4.81 16.09 -8.00
N ALA A 95 5.57 15.22 -7.34
CA ALA A 95 6.30 14.12 -7.99
C ALA A 95 5.38 12.89 -8.18
N GLN A 96 4.39 13.00 -9.07
CA GLN A 96 3.54 11.87 -9.45
C GLN A 96 4.21 11.10 -10.60
N LEU A 97 4.78 9.92 -10.31
CA LEU A 97 5.39 9.05 -11.33
C LEU A 97 4.35 8.21 -12.08
N CYS A 98 3.15 8.01 -11.52
CA CYS A 98 2.02 7.37 -12.22
C CYS A 98 1.34 8.30 -13.25
N ARG A 99 2.10 9.17 -13.93
CA ARG A 99 1.65 9.75 -15.20
C ARG A 99 2.15 8.81 -16.29
N GLU A 100 1.21 8.20 -17.00
CA GLU A 100 1.44 7.31 -18.15
C GLU A 100 1.68 5.84 -17.79
N ALA A 101 0.57 5.12 -17.57
CA ALA A 101 0.40 3.72 -17.95
C ALA A 101 -0.89 3.61 -18.77
#